data_AF-U5DJE1-F1
#
_entry.id   AF-U5DJE1-F1
#
_cell.length_a   1.000
_cell.length_b   1.000
_cell.length_c   1.000
_cell.angle_alpha   90.00
_cell.angle_beta   90.00
_cell.angle_gamma   90.00
#
_symmetry.space_group_name_H-M   'P 1'
#
loop_
_entity.id
_entity.type
_entity.pdbx_description
1 polymer ?
#
loop_
_entity_poly.entity_id
_entity_poly.type
_entity_poly.pdbx_seq_one_letter_code
_entity_poly.pdbx_strand_id
1 'polypeptide(L)' 'MYAHLPAGQLSFEDFYLPFSGKLSAHNRWVKLAALMPWEDLEGDYACQFDAALGAPAKPFRMAL' A
#
# COMPACT_ATOMS: atom_id res chain seq x y z
N MET A 1 10.22 -14.01 4.93
CA MET A 1 11.05 -12.89 4.42
C MET A 1 10.13 -11.72 4.08
N TYR A 2 10.52 -10.48 4.37
CA TYR A 2 9.76 -9.28 3.98
C TYR A 2 10.57 -8.41 3.03
N ALA A 3 10.01 -8.06 1.87
CA ALA A 3 10.65 -7.18 0.91
C ALA A 3 9.96 -5.81 0.96
N HIS A 4 10.60 -4.83 1.57
CA HIS A 4 10.13 -3.45 1.52
C HIS A 4 10.08 -2.98 0.07
N LEU A 5 8.92 -2.48 -0.36
CA LEU A 5 8.82 -1.86 -1.68
C LEU A 5 9.56 -0.51 -1.70
N PRO A 6 10.03 -0.08 -2.87
CA PRO A 6 10.68 1.22 -3.02
C PRO A 6 9.72 2.35 -2.60
N ALA A 7 10.30 3.37 -1.96
CA ALA A 7 9.62 4.59 -1.54
C ALA A 7 9.04 5.35 -2.76
N GLY A 8 7.82 5.00 -3.15
CA GLY A 8 7.19 5.50 -4.37
C GLY A 8 5.82 4.90 -4.62
N GLN A 9 5.08 4.56 -3.56
CA GLN A 9 3.72 4.09 -3.70
C GLN A 9 2.85 5.21 -4.28
N LEU A 10 2.25 4.95 -5.44
CA LEU A 10 1.31 5.87 -6.08
C LEU A 10 0.12 6.13 -5.16
N SER A 11 -0.30 7.40 -5.11
CA SER A 11 -1.56 7.76 -4.46
C SER A 11 -2.73 7.20 -5.30
N PHE A 12 -3.88 6.95 -4.66
CA PHE A 12 -5.07 6.52 -5.40
C PHE A 12 -5.49 7.54 -6.47
N GLU A 13 -5.21 8.82 -6.25
CA GLU A 13 -5.51 9.89 -7.21
C GLU A 13 -4.64 9.81 -8.47
N ASP A 14 -3.45 9.22 -8.36
CA ASP A 14 -2.52 9.01 -9.47
C ASP A 14 -2.78 7.72 -10.25
N PHE A 15 -3.79 6.94 -9.87
CA PHE A 15 -4.20 5.76 -10.63
C PHE A 15 -4.76 6.16 -11.99
N TYR A 16 -4.06 5.76 -13.05
CA TYR A 16 -4.45 6.06 -14.42
C TYR A 16 -5.61 5.16 -14.86
N LEU A 17 -6.78 5.76 -15.06
CA LEU A 17 -7.96 5.06 -15.56
C LEU A 17 -7.86 4.90 -17.10
N PRO A 18 -8.34 3.78 -17.68
CA PRO A 18 -8.28 3.52 -19.12
C PRO A 18 -9.09 4.52 -19.98
N PHE A 19 -9.83 5.42 -19.34
CA PHE A 19 -10.60 6.52 -19.95
C PHE A 19 -9.99 7.90 -19.67
N SER A 20 -8.69 7.96 -19.36
CA SER A 20 -7.95 9.22 -19.17
C SER A 20 -8.52 10.10 -18.06
N GLY A 21 -8.78 9.50 -16.90
CA GLY A 21 -9.29 10.19 -15.70
C GLY A 21 -8.45 9.88 -14.46
N LYS A 22 -8.60 10.71 -13.43
CA LYS A 22 -8.10 10.47 -12.07
C LYS A 22 -9.26 10.18 -11.13
N LEU A 23 -8.99 9.46 -10.04
CA LEU A 23 -9.98 9.34 -8.97
C LEU A 23 -10.24 10.69 -8.32
N SER A 24 -11.50 11.00 -8.02
CA SER A 24 -11.86 12.22 -7.31
C SER A 24 -11.34 12.17 -5.87
N ALA A 25 -10.65 13.22 -5.42
CA ALA A 25 -10.24 13.41 -4.02
C ALA A 25 -11.43 13.35 -3.03
N HIS A 26 -12.66 13.59 -3.52
CA HIS A 26 -13.87 13.51 -2.69
C HIS A 26 -14.40 12.08 -2.53
N ASN A 27 -13.84 11.11 -3.24
CA ASN A 27 -14.22 9.71 -3.13
C ASN A 27 -13.94 9.20 -1.71
N ARG A 28 -14.90 8.47 -1.16
CA ARG A 28 -14.81 7.92 0.21
C ARG A 28 -13.58 7.04 0.41
N TRP A 29 -13.21 6.23 -0.59
CA TRP A 29 -12.03 5.36 -0.52
C TRP A 29 -10.72 6.14 -0.56
N VAL A 30 -10.64 7.20 -1.37
CA VAL A 30 -9.46 8.08 -1.44
C VAL A 30 -9.25 8.77 -0.09
N LYS A 31 -10.32 9.26 0.53
CA LYS A 31 -10.26 9.87 1.87
C LYS A 31 -9.85 8.88 2.95
N LEU A 32 -10.43 7.68 2.97
CA LEU A 32 -10.07 6.65 3.94
C LEU A 32 -8.62 6.22 3.78
N ALA A 33 -8.17 6.01 2.54
CA ALA A 33 -6.78 5.69 2.26
C ALA A 33 -5.83 6.80 2.69
N ALA A 34 -6.20 8.08 2.60
CA ALA A 34 -5.37 9.17 3.09
C ALA A 34 -5.29 9.24 4.63
N LEU A 35 -6.31 8.77 5.33
CA LEU A 35 -6.38 8.78 6.80
C LEU A 35 -5.69 7.57 7.45
N MET A 36 -5.50 6.48 6.71
CA MET A 36 -4.92 5.25 7.23
C MET A 36 -3.42 5.40 7.51
N PRO A 37 -2.92 4.97 8.70
CA PRO A 37 -1.50 5.01 9.06
C PRO A 37 -0.75 3.83 8.42
N TRP A 38 -0.56 3.89 7.11
CA TRP A 38 -0.02 2.77 6.35
C TRP A 38 1.40 2.36 6.76
N GLU A 39 2.26 3.32 7.11
CA GLU A 39 3.66 3.06 7.47
C GLU A 39 3.76 2.27 8.77
N ASP A 40 2.99 2.65 9.79
CA ASP A 40 2.97 1.97 11.08
C ASP A 40 2.46 0.53 10.92
N LEU A 41 1.39 0.35 10.14
CA LEU A 41 0.80 -0.97 9.87
C LEU A 41 1.70 -1.85 9.00
N GLU A 42 2.42 -1.28 8.03
CA GLU A 42 3.43 -1.99 7.23
C GLU A 42 4.54 -2.52 8.14
N GLY A 43 4.98 -1.73 9.13
CA GLY A 43 5.96 -2.14 10.14
C GLY A 43 5.48 -3.34 10.96
N ASP A 44 4.29 -3.23 11.55
CA ASP A 44 3.69 -4.31 12.35
C ASP A 44 3.48 -5.59 11.53
N TYR A 45 3.07 -5.44 10.26
CA TYR A 45 2.90 -6.56 9.34
C TYR A 45 4.24 -7.19 8.95
N ALA A 46 5.26 -6.39 8.66
CA ALA A 46 6.60 -6.89 8.36
C ALA A 46 7.21 -7.67 9.52
N CYS A 47 6.95 -7.26 10.78
CA CYS A 47 7.40 -7.96 11.98
C CYS A 47 6.85 -9.39 12.12
N GLN A 48 5.76 -9.73 11.41
CA GLN A 48 5.19 -11.08 11.45
C GLN A 48 5.97 -12.08 10.58
N PHE A 49 6.89 -11.61 9.73
CA PHE A 49 7.66 -12.46 8.83
C PHE A 49 9.09 -12.63 9.30
N ASP A 50 9.58 -13.86 9.20
CA ASP A 50 10.99 -14.18 9.44
C ASP A 50 11.87 -13.51 8.37
N ALA A 51 13.01 -12.93 8.75
CA ALA A 51 13.88 -12.20 7.82
C ALA A 51 14.63 -13.12 6.84
N ALA A 52 14.91 -14.37 7.22
CA ALA A 52 15.80 -15.29 6.49
C ALA A 52 15.05 -16.47 5.85
N LEU A 53 13.83 -16.77 6.29
CA LEU A 53 13.08 -17.95 5.86
C LEU A 53 11.86 -17.59 5.00
N GLY A 54 11.65 -18.41 3.95
CA GLY A 54 10.46 -18.36 3.09
C GLY A 54 10.52 -17.34 1.95
N ALA A 55 9.45 -17.30 1.16
CA ALA A 55 9.30 -16.33 0.06
C ALA A 55 9.06 -14.91 0.61
N PRO A 56 9.48 -13.86 -0.11
CA PRO A 56 9.19 -12.49 0.27
C PRO A 56 7.67 -12.23 0.25
N ALA A 57 7.16 -11.72 1.37
CA ALA A 57 5.75 -11.33 1.49
C ALA A 57 5.41 -10.18 0.55
N LYS A 58 4.13 -10.10 0.16
CA LYS A 58 3.57 -8.91 -0.51
C LYS A 58 3.45 -7.77 0.50
N PRO A 59 3.52 -6.50 0.07
CA PRO A 59 3.28 -5.33 0.94
C PRO A 59 1.90 -5.38 1.58
N PHE A 60 1.76 -4.74 2.74
CA PHE A 60 0.53 -4.77 3.53
C PHE A 60 -0.68 -4.31 2.73
N ARG A 61 -0.51 -3.22 1.96
CA ARG A 61 -1.56 -2.64 1.10
C ARG A 61 -2.07 -3.56 -0.01
N MET A 62 -1.33 -4.61 -0.37
CA MET A 62 -1.77 -5.62 -1.35
C MET A 62 -2.41 -6.83 -0.69
N ALA A 63 -2.11 -7.09 0.58
CA ALA A 63 -2.62 -8.24 1.32
C ALA A 63 -4.05 -8.03 1.86
N LEU A 64 -4.47 -6.76 2.01
CA LEU A 64 -5.84 -6.36 2.35
C LEU A 64 -6.74 -6.25 1.12
#